data_AF-A0A841DV42-F1
#
_entry.id   AF-A0A841DV42-F1
#
_cell.length_a   1.000
_cell.length_b   1.000
_cell.length_c   1.000
_cell.angle_alpha   90.00
_cell.angle_beta   90.00
_cell.angle_gamma   90.00
#
_symmetry.space_group_name_H-M   'P 1'
#
loop_
_entity.id
_entity.type
_entity.pdbx_description
1 polymer ?
#
loop_
_entity_poly.entity_id
_entity_poly.type
_entity_poly.pdbx_seq_one_letter_code
_entity_poly.pdbx_strand_id
1 'polypeptide(L)'
;MTSTEKQLFDLIDNARVDNGCARLKQDPSLTGGARSTASDRAASGQNLNSGTGAGGNKMTAQQAYNRLMKNAQSTVLNCGLTTLGVGFDSKQTCTLLIICTDRNAWVAKFS
;
A
#
# COMPACT_ATOMS: atom_id res chain seq x y z
N MET A 1 1.16 13.28 -1.15
CA MET A 1 1.71 11.95 -0.81
C MET A 1 3.05 12.16 -0.12
N THR A 2 3.40 11.32 0.87
CA THR A 2 4.73 11.37 1.52
C THR A 2 5.80 10.71 0.65
N SER A 3 7.09 10.88 1.00
CA SER A 3 8.19 10.20 0.31
C SER A 3 8.07 8.67 0.38
N THR A 4 7.65 8.15 1.55
CA THR A 4 7.40 6.72 1.78
C THR A 4 6.26 6.17 0.91
N GLU A 5 5.13 6.87 0.87
CA GLU A 5 4.01 6.49 0.01
C GLU A 5 4.39 6.56 -1.48
N LYS A 6 5.22 7.55 -1.86
CA LYS A 6 5.71 7.71 -3.23
C LYS A 6 6.56 6.53 -3.69
N GLN A 7 7.35 5.91 -2.82
CA GLN A 7 8.13 4.71 -3.19
C GLN A 7 7.22 3.57 -3.67
N LEU A 8 6.13 3.30 -2.97
CA LEU A 8 5.18 2.26 -3.38
C LEU A 8 4.38 2.69 -4.62
N PHE A 9 4.03 3.97 -4.75
CA PHE A 9 3.43 4.50 -5.98
C PHE A 9 4.32 4.23 -7.19
N ASP A 10 5.60 4.60 -7.12
CA ASP A 10 6.54 4.48 -8.24
C ASP A 10 6.78 3.00 -8.62
N LEU A 11 6.83 2.09 -7.64
CA LEU A 11 6.93 0.65 -7.90
C LEU A 11 5.72 0.12 -8.67
N ILE A 12 4.51 0.49 -8.26
CA ILE A 12 3.27 0.10 -8.94
C ILE A 12 3.21 0.70 -10.34
N ASP A 13 3.51 1.99 -10.46
CA ASP A 13 3.42 2.73 -11.71
C ASP A 13 4.45 2.22 -12.74
N ASN A 14 5.69 1.93 -12.31
CA ASN A 14 6.69 1.30 -13.17
C ASN A 14 6.25 -0.08 -13.64
N ALA A 15 5.76 -0.94 -12.74
CA ALA A 15 5.28 -2.27 -13.11
C ALA A 15 4.14 -2.22 -14.14
N ARG A 16 3.27 -1.21 -14.05
CA ARG A 16 2.20 -0.97 -15.01
C ARG A 16 2.73 -0.54 -16.37
N VAL A 17 3.72 0.35 -16.40
CA VAL A 17 4.37 0.78 -17.64
C VAL A 17 5.12 -0.38 -18.30
N ASP A 18 5.82 -1.20 -17.51
CA ASP A 18 6.49 -2.41 -18.01
C ASP A 18 5.47 -3.42 -18.58
N ASN A 19 4.24 -3.41 -18.08
CA ASN A 19 3.09 -4.18 -18.59
C ASN A 19 2.34 -3.48 -19.74
N GLY A 20 2.84 -2.36 -20.27
CA GLY A 20 2.25 -1.64 -21.40
C GLY A 20 1.09 -0.71 -21.06
N CYS A 21 0.81 -0.45 -19.78
CA CYS A 21 -0.20 0.52 -19.38
C CYS A 21 0.34 1.96 -19.42
N ALA A 22 -0.57 2.94 -19.50
CA ALA A 22 -0.23 4.34 -19.27
C ALA A 22 0.16 4.60 -17.81
N ARG A 23 0.98 5.65 -17.61
CA ARG A 23 1.34 6.17 -16.28
C ARG A 23 0.09 6.61 -15.51
N LEU A 24 0.05 6.31 -14.22
CA LEU A 24 -1.04 6.69 -13.32
C LEU A 24 -0.95 8.16 -12.92
N LYS A 25 -2.10 8.81 -12.81
CA LYS A 25 -2.21 10.14 -12.19
C LYS A 25 -2.29 9.97 -10.67
N GLN A 26 -1.57 10.82 -9.94
CA GLN A 26 -1.71 10.89 -8.49
C GLN A 26 -3.02 11.57 -8.13
N ASP A 27 -3.79 10.95 -7.23
CA ASP A 27 -5.03 11.53 -6.70
C ASP A 27 -4.88 11.79 -5.18
N PRO A 28 -4.90 13.06 -4.73
CA PRO A 28 -4.81 13.41 -3.31
C PRO A 28 -5.97 12.88 -2.45
N SER A 29 -7.18 12.80 -3.00
CA SER A 29 -8.37 12.27 -2.31
C SER A 29 -8.23 10.77 -2.08
N LEU A 30 -7.83 10.02 -3.11
CA LEU A 30 -7.55 8.59 -2.97
C LEU A 30 -6.40 8.34 -1.99
N THR A 31 -5.37 9.19 -2.01
CA THR A 31 -4.25 9.13 -1.06
C THR A 31 -4.74 9.33 0.37
N GLY A 32 -5.57 10.34 0.63
CA GLY A 32 -6.16 10.59 1.94
C GLY A 32 -7.01 9.41 2.43
N GLY A 33 -7.88 8.90 1.55
CA GLY A 33 -8.70 7.73 1.86
C GLY A 33 -7.88 6.45 2.06
N ALA A 34 -6.77 6.27 1.34
CA ALA A 34 -5.86 5.15 1.52
C ALA A 34 -5.12 5.24 2.86
N ARG A 35 -4.70 6.45 3.25
CA ARG A 35 -4.00 6.69 4.52
C ARG A 35 -4.90 6.42 5.73
N SER A 36 -6.15 6.87 5.69
CA SER A 36 -7.14 6.54 6.72
C SER A 36 -7.29 5.01 6.87
N THR A 37 -7.48 4.29 5.76
CA THR A 37 -7.56 2.83 5.79
C THR A 37 -6.26 2.18 6.29
N ALA A 38 -5.09 2.69 5.92
CA ALA A 38 -3.81 2.21 6.42
C ALA A 38 -3.69 2.42 7.93
N SER A 39 -4.09 3.59 8.45
CA SER A 39 -4.10 3.89 9.88
C SER A 39 -4.95 2.90 10.67
N ASP A 40 -6.17 2.64 10.21
CA ASP A 40 -7.09 1.71 10.87
C ASP A 40 -6.52 0.28 10.88
N ARG A 41 -5.91 -0.16 9.77
CA ARG A 41 -5.29 -1.49 9.66
C ARG A 41 -4.01 -1.59 10.49
N ALA A 42 -3.19 -0.54 10.54
CA ALA A 42 -2.01 -0.48 11.38
C ALA A 42 -2.38 -0.49 12.87
N ALA A 43 -3.48 0.13 13.27
CA ALA A 43 -3.97 0.16 14.66
C ALA A 43 -4.65 -1.15 15.09
N SER A 44 -5.48 -1.73 14.23
CA SER A 44 -6.22 -2.96 14.55
C SER A 44 -5.44 -4.25 14.29
N GLY A 45 -4.53 -4.24 13.31
CA GLY A 45 -3.88 -5.43 12.77
C GLY A 45 -4.78 -6.28 11.88
N GLN A 46 -6.03 -5.87 11.66
CA GLN A 46 -6.99 -6.58 10.83
C GLN A 46 -6.87 -6.16 9.36
N ASN A 47 -7.23 -7.06 8.44
CA ASN A 47 -7.32 -6.79 7.01
C ASN A 47 -6.05 -6.22 6.36
N LEU A 48 -4.88 -6.43 6.97
CA LEU A 48 -3.60 -5.89 6.48
C LEU A 48 -3.33 -6.28 5.02
N ASN A 49 -3.75 -7.48 4.63
CA ASN A 49 -3.48 -8.05 3.31
C ASN A 49 -4.73 -8.19 2.42
N SER A 50 -5.83 -7.52 2.79
CA SER A 50 -7.11 -7.60 2.07
C SER A 50 -7.15 -6.58 0.92
N GLY A 51 -7.60 -7.05 -0.26
CA GLY A 51 -7.66 -6.26 -1.48
C GLY A 51 -6.28 -5.77 -1.91
N THR A 52 -6.19 -4.50 -2.28
CA THR A 52 -4.94 -3.79 -2.58
C THR A 52 -4.26 -3.26 -1.31
N GLY A 53 -4.22 -4.09 -0.27
CA GLY A 53 -3.54 -3.82 0.99
C GLY A 53 -2.39 -4.78 1.25
N ALA A 54 -1.36 -4.28 1.93
CA ALA A 54 -0.27 -5.10 2.45
C ALA A 54 0.15 -4.59 3.83
N GLY A 55 0.51 -5.48 4.74
CA GLY A 55 1.00 -5.04 6.04
C GLY A 55 1.64 -6.14 6.88
N GLY A 56 2.43 -5.71 7.86
CA GLY A 56 3.20 -6.56 8.74
C GLY A 56 4.32 -5.82 9.46
N ASN A 57 5.12 -6.56 10.23
CA ASN A 57 6.21 -6.01 11.04
C ASN A 57 7.25 -5.33 10.16
N LYS A 58 7.43 -4.02 10.36
CA LYS A 58 8.38 -3.14 9.65
C LYS A 58 8.36 -3.33 8.13
N MET A 59 7.18 -3.66 7.58
CA MET A 59 7.04 -3.96 6.15
C MET A 59 7.43 -2.73 5.32
N THR A 60 8.36 -2.91 4.39
CA THR A 60 8.84 -1.84 3.49
C THR A 60 7.93 -1.67 2.27
N ALA A 61 8.10 -0.58 1.53
CA ALA A 61 7.39 -0.34 0.27
C ALA A 61 7.61 -1.48 -0.75
N GLN A 62 8.85 -1.97 -0.88
CA GLN A 62 9.15 -3.10 -1.78
C GLN A 62 8.45 -4.39 -1.36
N GLN A 63 8.42 -4.70 -0.05
CA GLN A 63 7.72 -5.88 0.45
C GLN A 63 6.20 -5.75 0.27
N ALA A 64 5.66 -4.55 0.46
CA ALA A 64 4.26 -4.24 0.20
C ALA A 64 3.92 -4.44 -1.28
N TYR A 65 4.73 -3.91 -2.19
CA TYR A 65 4.59 -4.13 -3.63
C TYR A 65 4.61 -5.62 -3.99
N ASN A 66 5.59 -6.38 -3.50
CA ASN A 66 5.67 -7.82 -3.75
C ASN A 66 4.41 -8.55 -3.26
N ARG A 67 3.84 -8.13 -2.13
CA ARG A 67 2.59 -8.67 -1.60
C ARG A 67 1.39 -8.31 -2.49
N LEU A 68 1.29 -7.07 -2.95
CA LEU A 68 0.23 -6.63 -3.87
C LEU A 68 0.29 -7.40 -5.19
N MET A 69 1.48 -7.60 -5.75
CA MET A 69 1.67 -8.40 -6.95
C MET A 69 1.32 -9.88 -6.76
N LYS A 70 1.43 -10.41 -5.53
CA LYS A 70 0.99 -11.77 -5.23
C LYS A 70 -0.53 -11.88 -5.08
N ASN A 71 -1.17 -10.91 -4.43
CA ASN A 71 -2.55 -11.04 -3.97
C ASN A 71 -3.58 -10.28 -4.83
N ALA A 72 -3.15 -9.25 -5.53
CA ALA A 72 -4.01 -8.29 -6.23
C ALA A 72 -3.45 -7.91 -7.61
N GLN A 73 -2.67 -8.80 -8.24
CA GLN A 73 -1.98 -8.54 -9.51
C GLN A 73 -2.92 -8.00 -10.60
N SER A 74 -4.08 -8.65 -10.75
CA SER A 74 -5.06 -8.28 -11.78
C SER A 74 -5.58 -6.87 -11.62
N THR A 75 -5.72 -6.37 -10.38
CA THR A 75 -6.05 -4.96 -10.12
C THR A 75 -4.84 -4.05 -10.38
N VAL A 76 -3.66 -4.40 -9.85
CA VAL A 76 -2.44 -3.58 -9.97
C VAL A 76 -2.06 -3.37 -11.45
N LEU A 77 -2.20 -4.39 -12.28
CA LEU A 77 -1.86 -4.35 -13.71
C LEU A 77 -3.05 -4.03 -14.62
N ASN A 78 -4.21 -3.63 -14.09
CA ASN A 78 -5.37 -3.28 -14.91
C ASN A 78 -5.16 -1.93 -15.62
N CYS A 79 -4.89 -1.93 -16.92
CA CYS A 79 -4.64 -0.71 -17.70
C CYS A 79 -5.86 0.23 -17.81
N GLY A 80 -7.07 -0.22 -17.48
CA GLY A 80 -8.26 0.63 -17.43
C GLY A 80 -8.30 1.61 -16.25
N LEU A 81 -7.48 1.37 -15.22
CA LEU A 81 -7.34 2.26 -14.07
C LEU A 81 -6.36 3.39 -14.40
N THR A 82 -6.72 4.62 -14.08
CA THR A 82 -5.98 5.82 -14.53
C THR A 82 -5.43 6.66 -13.39
N THR A 83 -5.93 6.45 -12.16
CA THR A 83 -5.42 7.14 -10.98
C THR A 83 -4.99 6.18 -9.89
N LEU A 84 -4.08 6.64 -9.03
CA LEU A 84 -3.63 5.91 -7.85
C LEU A 84 -3.39 6.86 -6.68
N GLY A 85 -3.97 6.51 -5.54
CA GLY A 85 -3.59 7.02 -4.23
C GLY A 85 -2.95 5.93 -3.39
N VAL A 86 -1.81 6.25 -2.75
CA VAL A 86 -1.12 5.33 -1.83
C VAL A 86 -1.15 5.90 -0.43
N GLY A 87 -1.55 5.07 0.54
CA GLY A 87 -1.56 5.40 1.96
C GLY A 87 -0.63 4.50 2.74
N PHE A 88 0.08 5.10 3.69
CA PHE A 88 0.94 4.40 4.64
C PHE A 88 0.68 4.93 6.06
N ASP A 89 0.60 4.01 7.02
CA ASP A 89 0.72 4.35 8.44
C ASP A 89 1.40 3.20 9.20
N SER A 90 1.90 3.52 10.38
CA SER A 90 2.62 2.61 11.25
C SER A 90 2.19 2.80 12.70
N LYS A 91 2.00 1.69 13.42
CA LYS A 91 1.72 1.71 14.86
C LYS A 91 2.66 0.76 15.59
N GLN A 92 3.27 1.24 16.66
CA GLN A 92 4.04 0.39 17.55
C GLN A 92 3.11 -0.63 18.20
N THR A 93 3.53 -1.88 18.18
CA THR A 93 2.82 -3.01 18.79
C THR A 93 3.83 -3.81 19.61
N CYS A 94 3.44 -4.27 20.80
CA CYS A 94 4.31 -5.06 21.67
C CYS A 94 3.66 -6.41 21.93
N THR A 95 4.47 -7.47 21.93
CA THR A 95 4.02 -8.81 22.35
C THR A 95 4.04 -8.93 23.88
N LEU A 96 3.43 -10.00 24.41
CA LEU A 96 3.41 -10.34 25.84
C LEU A 96 4.81 -10.46 26.47
N LEU A 97 5.87 -10.60 25.66
CA LEU A 97 7.27 -10.69 26.08
C LEU A 97 8.04 -9.36 25.94
N ILE A 98 7.33 -8.22 25.81
CA ILE A 98 7.90 -6.86 25.69
C ILE A 98 8.70 -6.65 24.39
N ILE A 99 8.59 -7.57 23.41
CA ILE A 99 9.18 -7.35 22.08
C ILE A 99 8.27 -6.40 21.31
N CYS A 100 8.71 -5.14 21.17
CA CYS A 100 8.00 -4.13 20.40
C CYS A 100 8.48 -4.07 18.95
N THR A 101 7.53 -3.91 18.04
CA THR A 101 7.78 -3.71 16.62
C THR A 101 6.73 -2.81 16.01
N ASP A 102 7.09 -2.14 14.92
CA ASP A 102 6.20 -1.29 14.18
C ASP A 102 5.39 -2.15 13.22
N ARG A 103 4.06 -2.11 13.36
CA ARG A 103 3.15 -2.73 12.41
C ARG A 103 2.84 -1.71 11.32
N ASN A 104 3.45 -1.93 10.17
CA ASN A 104 3.25 -1.10 8.99
C ASN A 104 2.05 -1.61 8.20
N ALA A 105 1.22 -0.68 7.72
CA ALA A 105 0.15 -0.95 6.79
C ALA A 105 0.26 -0.05 5.56
N TRP A 106 0.04 -0.66 4.41
CA TRP A 106 0.10 -0.06 3.07
C TRP A 106 -1.22 -0.32 2.37
N VAL A 107 -1.77 0.71 1.74
CA VAL A 107 -3.01 0.61 0.96
C VAL A 107 -2.83 1.36 -0.35
N ALA A 108 -3.11 0.70 -1.47
CA ALA A 108 -3.22 1.31 -2.78
C ALA A 108 -4.71 1.42 -3.16
N LYS A 109 -5.19 2.59 -3.56
CA LYS A 109 -6.55 2.81 -4.08
C LYS A 109 -6.46 3.31 -5.51
N PHE A 110 -7.18 2.65 -6.40
CA PHE A 110 -7.21 2.97 -7.83
C PHE A 110 -8.60 3.49 -8.23
N SER A 111 -8.66 4.28 -9.30
CA SER A 111 -9.90 4.62 -10.00
C SER A 111 -9.72 4.66 -11.52
#